data_AF-A0AAU5FEB5-F1
#
_entry.id   AF-A0AAU5FEB5-F1
#
_cell.length_a   1.000
_cell.length_b   1.000
_cell.length_c   1.000
_cell.angle_alpha   90.00
_cell.angle_beta   90.00
_cell.angle_gamma   90.00
#
_symmetry.space_group_name_H-M   'P 1'
#
loop_
_entity.id
_entity.type
_entity.pdbx_description
1 polymer ?
#
loop_
_entity_poly.entity_id
_entity_poly.type
_entity_poly.pdbx_seq_one_letter_code
_entity_poly.pdbx_strand_id
1 'polypeptide(L)'
;MPDSRSSRIRVLVAEQAGRRGARAGVVDVCTAAVASLPVGGAGVSAMFRTAASDPLCSTDDISEQLTALNSRVLIEQAKGKLAERQGIDMEQALSAPRAYARSHNRRLSDVARAFVDDTEPLAGLTS
;
A
#
# COMPACT_ATOMS: atom_id res chain seq x y z
N MET A 1 8.52 10.15 35.71
CA MET A 1 9.28 9.18 34.90
C MET A 1 8.34 8.55 33.89
N PRO A 2 8.59 8.60 32.58
CA PRO A 2 7.71 7.93 31.62
C PRO A 2 7.75 6.42 31.87
N ASP A 3 6.57 5.81 31.95
CA ASP A 3 6.40 4.40 32.22
C ASP A 3 7.04 3.54 31.11
N SER A 4 7.65 2.40 31.47
CA SER A 4 8.46 1.56 30.55
C SER A 4 7.68 1.09 29.30
N ARG A 5 6.35 0.99 29.41
CA ARG A 5 5.47 0.71 28.27
C ARG A 5 5.29 1.92 27.36
N SER A 6 5.15 3.12 27.92
CA SER A 6 4.96 4.36 27.15
C SER A 6 6.20 4.69 26.32
N SER A 7 7.41 4.43 26.85
CA SER A 7 8.65 4.62 26.09
C SER A 7 8.74 3.62 24.93
N ARG A 8 8.44 2.33 25.15
CA ARG A 8 8.43 1.30 24.09
C ARG A 8 7.45 1.62 22.96
N ILE A 9 6.23 2.03 23.30
CA ILE A 9 5.22 2.39 22.29
C ILE A 9 5.69 3.59 21.46
N ARG A 10 6.30 4.63 22.07
CA ARG A 10 6.82 5.78 21.31
C ARG A 10 7.93 5.39 20.33
N VAL A 11 8.83 4.49 20.74
CA VAL A 11 9.88 3.98 19.86
C VAL A 11 9.28 3.24 18.67
N LEU A 12 8.31 2.36 18.91
CA LEU A 12 7.62 1.63 17.85
C LEU A 12 6.87 2.56 16.89
N VAL A 13 6.16 3.57 17.41
CA VAL A 13 5.47 4.56 16.57
C VAL A 13 6.46 5.36 15.71
N ALA A 14 7.59 5.77 16.29
CA ALA A 14 8.64 6.48 15.55
C ALA A 14 9.27 5.59 14.46
N GLU A 15 9.48 4.31 14.74
CA GLU A 15 9.99 3.33 13.77
C GLU A 15 9.03 3.16 12.58
N GLN A 16 7.72 3.06 12.84
CA GLN A 16 6.71 2.96 11.78
C GLN A 16 6.62 4.23 10.93
N ALA A 17 6.66 5.41 11.57
CA ALA A 17 6.72 6.67 10.86
C ALA A 17 7.96 6.77 9.96
N GLY A 18 9.10 6.27 10.45
CA GLY A 18 10.35 6.14 9.69
C GLY A 18 10.22 5.25 8.46
N ARG A 19 9.61 4.07 8.60
CA ARG A 19 9.33 3.16 7.46
C ARG A 19 8.46 3.81 6.38
N ARG A 20 7.51 4.66 6.78
CA ARG A 20 6.62 5.39 5.87
C ARG A 20 7.27 6.66 5.29
N GLY A 21 8.41 7.10 5.81
CA GLY A 21 9.08 8.32 5.38
C GLY A 21 8.28 9.60 5.67
N ALA A 22 7.47 9.60 6.73
CA ALA A 22 6.52 10.68 7.03
C ALA A 22 6.45 11.01 8.52
N ARG A 23 5.84 12.14 8.87
CA ARG A 23 5.56 12.47 10.28
C ARG A 23 4.63 11.43 10.90
N ALA A 24 4.92 11.07 12.15
CA ALA A 24 4.10 10.14 12.93
C ALA A 24 2.63 10.60 12.95
N GLY A 25 1.73 9.67 12.67
CA GLY A 25 0.29 9.88 12.64
C GLY A 25 -0.49 8.71 13.21
N VAL A 26 -1.81 8.78 13.13
CA VAL A 26 -2.74 7.76 13.67
C VAL A 26 -2.43 6.37 13.11
N VAL A 27 -2.06 6.28 11.83
CA VAL A 27 -1.66 5.00 11.20
C VAL A 27 -0.49 4.34 11.92
N ASP A 28 0.54 5.10 12.27
CA ASP A 28 1.75 4.57 12.92
C ASP A 28 1.44 4.11 14.35
N VAL A 29 0.50 4.77 15.02
CA VAL A 29 -0.03 4.38 16.34
C VAL A 29 -0.82 3.06 16.25
N CYS A 30 -1.73 2.94 15.28
CA CYS A 30 -2.52 1.73 15.08
C CYS A 30 -1.62 0.54 14.73
N THR A 31 -0.66 0.72 13.84
CA THR A 31 0.32 -0.30 13.47
C THR A 31 1.16 -0.72 14.67
N ALA A 32 1.66 0.23 15.48
CA ALA A 32 2.41 -0.09 16.69
C ALA A 32 1.58 -0.81 17.74
N ALA A 33 0.30 -0.46 17.89
CA ALA A 33 -0.62 -1.13 18.81
C ALA A 33 -0.86 -2.59 18.38
N VAL A 34 -1.13 -2.83 17.11
CA VAL A 34 -1.31 -4.18 16.56
C VAL A 34 -0.06 -5.03 16.71
N ALA A 35 1.13 -4.46 16.43
CA ALA A 35 2.40 -5.14 16.64
C ALA A 35 2.70 -5.50 18.10
N SER A 36 2.02 -4.87 19.06
CA SER A 36 2.21 -5.12 20.50
C SER A 36 1.23 -6.16 21.09
N LEU A 37 0.27 -6.64 20.29
CA LEU A 37 -0.74 -7.58 20.77
C LEU A 37 -0.13 -8.99 20.99
N PRO A 38 -0.47 -9.69 22.09
CA PRO A 38 0.01 -11.03 22.37
C PRO A 38 -0.80 -12.09 21.59
N VAL A 39 -0.84 -11.97 20.26
CA VAL A 39 -1.61 -12.86 19.37
C VAL A 39 -0.72 -13.37 18.24
N GLY A 40 -1.06 -14.54 17.68
CA GLY A 40 -0.27 -15.17 16.61
C GLY A 40 -0.31 -14.43 15.27
N GLY A 41 -1.30 -13.55 15.07
CA GLY A 41 -1.42 -12.72 13.87
C GLY A 41 -2.47 -11.63 14.09
N ALA A 42 -2.13 -10.42 13.66
CA ALA A 42 -3.04 -9.28 13.63
C ALA A 42 -2.60 -8.30 12.54
N GLY A 43 -3.54 -7.52 12.01
CA GLY A 43 -3.28 -6.56 10.95
C GLY A 43 -4.06 -5.27 11.12
N VAL A 44 -3.61 -4.23 10.42
CA VAL A 44 -4.29 -2.94 10.30
C VAL A 44 -4.62 -2.73 8.84
N SER A 45 -5.88 -2.41 8.54
CA SER A 45 -6.30 -1.99 7.21
C SER A 45 -6.94 -0.60 7.28
N ALA A 46 -6.62 0.25 6.31
CA ALA A 46 -7.31 1.52 6.14
C ALA A 46 -8.61 1.29 5.37
N MET A 47 -9.72 1.86 5.87
CA MET A 47 -11.00 1.87 5.16
C MET A 47 -11.31 3.28 4.65
N PHE A 48 -11.56 3.38 3.35
CA PHE A 48 -12.03 4.61 2.70
C PHE A 48 -13.45 4.38 2.18
N ARG A 49 -14.28 5.43 2.12
CA ARG A 49 -15.69 5.31 1.72
C ARG A 49 -15.91 4.76 0.31
N THR A 50 -14.91 4.85 -0.55
CA THR A 50 -15.01 4.53 -1.98
C THR A 50 -13.90 3.60 -2.49
N ALA A 51 -13.04 3.07 -1.61
CA ALA A 51 -11.93 2.21 -2.01
C ALA A 51 -11.91 0.90 -1.20
N ALA A 52 -11.45 -0.17 -1.85
CA ALA A 52 -11.20 -1.45 -1.20
C ALA A 52 -10.24 -1.27 0.00
N SER A 53 -10.41 -2.08 1.04
CA SER A 53 -9.57 -2.03 2.25
C SER A 53 -8.10 -2.22 1.88
N ASP A 54 -7.26 -1.21 2.18
CA ASP A 54 -5.82 -1.27 1.94
C ASP A 54 -5.11 -1.77 3.21
N PRO A 55 -4.50 -2.97 3.19
CA PRO A 55 -3.72 -3.45 4.32
C PRO A 55 -2.49 -2.57 4.53
N LEU A 56 -2.35 -2.06 5.74
CA LEU A 56 -1.25 -1.20 6.19
C LEU A 56 -0.14 -2.01 6.84
N CYS A 57 -0.49 -2.99 7.67
CA CYS A 57 0.45 -3.97 8.20
C CYS A 57 -0.24 -5.30 8.52
N SER A 58 0.54 -6.39 8.54
CA SER A 58 0.23 -7.60 9.29
C SER A 58 1.42 -7.96 10.16
N THR A 59 1.19 -8.74 11.21
CA THR A 59 2.24 -9.24 12.11
C THR A 59 2.61 -10.70 11.83
N ASP A 60 1.86 -11.39 10.97
CA ASP A 60 2.11 -12.78 10.57
C ASP A 60 2.60 -12.88 9.12
N ASP A 61 3.52 -13.82 8.90
CA ASP A 61 4.19 -14.03 7.61
C ASP A 61 3.22 -14.41 6.48
N ILE A 62 2.16 -15.16 6.79
CA ILE A 62 1.18 -15.61 5.79
C ILE A 62 0.43 -14.41 5.21
N SER A 63 -0.07 -13.52 6.07
CA SER A 63 -0.80 -12.33 5.65
C SER A 63 0.12 -11.32 4.96
N GLU A 64 1.38 -11.21 5.36
CA GLU A 64 2.38 -10.39 4.66
C GLU A 64 2.63 -10.92 3.24
N GLN A 65 2.86 -12.22 3.09
CA GLN A 65 3.03 -12.86 1.78
C GLN A 65 1.78 -12.72 0.91
N LEU A 66 0.59 -12.88 1.48
CA LEU A 66 -0.67 -12.70 0.76
C LEU A 66 -0.82 -11.26 0.26
N THR A 67 -0.44 -10.27 1.06
CA THR A 67 -0.47 -8.85 0.67
C THR A 67 0.49 -8.59 -0.48
N ALA A 68 1.72 -9.12 -0.41
CA ALA A 68 2.70 -9.01 -1.49
C ALA A 68 2.20 -9.69 -2.78
N LEU A 69 1.63 -10.89 -2.67
CA LEU A 69 1.06 -11.62 -3.81
C LEU A 69 -0.08 -10.83 -4.46
N ASN A 70 -1.01 -10.30 -3.67
CA ASN A 70 -2.14 -9.52 -4.15
C ASN A 70 -1.67 -8.27 -4.92
N SER A 71 -0.64 -7.57 -4.40
CA SER A 71 -0.06 -6.42 -5.09
C SER A 71 0.52 -6.79 -6.46
N ARG A 72 1.17 -7.96 -6.58
CA ARG A 72 1.74 -8.45 -7.83
C ARG A 72 0.66 -8.80 -8.84
N VAL A 73 -0.39 -9.52 -8.41
CA VAL A 73 -1.52 -9.87 -9.28
C VAL A 73 -2.18 -8.62 -9.86
N LEU A 74 -2.43 -7.61 -9.03
CA LEU A 74 -3.03 -6.35 -9.49
C LEU A 74 -2.16 -5.60 -10.51
N ILE A 75 -0.83 -5.57 -10.30
CA ILE A 75 0.10 -4.96 -11.25
C ILE A 75 0.08 -5.70 -12.59
N GLU A 76 0.10 -7.03 -12.58
CA GLU A 76 0.05 -7.82 -13.81
C GLU A 76 -1.28 -7.69 -14.54
N GLN A 77 -2.40 -7.65 -13.80
CA GLN A 77 -3.72 -7.37 -14.38
C GLN A 77 -3.77 -5.97 -15.01
N ALA A 78 -3.25 -4.96 -14.32
CA ALA A 78 -3.19 -3.60 -14.85
C ALA A 78 -2.35 -3.52 -16.13
N LYS A 79 -1.19 -4.20 -16.19
CA LYS A 79 -0.38 -4.28 -17.40
C LYS A 79 -1.13 -4.90 -18.57
N GLY A 80 -1.78 -6.06 -18.35
CA GLY A 80 -2.55 -6.74 -19.38
C GLY A 80 -3.69 -5.86 -19.92
N LYS A 81 -4.48 -5.28 -19.01
CA LYS A 81 -5.58 -4.38 -19.33
C LYS A 81 -5.12 -3.12 -20.07
N LEU A 82 -3.94 -2.59 -19.76
CA LEU A 82 -3.40 -1.39 -20.39
C LEU A 82 -2.83 -1.68 -21.78
N ALA A 83 -2.11 -2.80 -21.94
CA ALA A 83 -1.62 -3.27 -23.22
C ALA A 83 -2.78 -3.54 -24.20
N GLU A 84 -3.85 -4.20 -23.73
CA GLU A 84 -5.05 -4.45 -24.52
C GLU A 84 -5.78 -3.15 -24.90
N ARG A 85 -6.01 -2.23 -23.94
CA ARG A 85 -6.77 -1.00 -24.18
C ARG A 85 -6.05 0.01 -25.07
N GLN A 86 -4.72 0.08 -25.01
CA GLN A 86 -3.95 1.09 -25.74
C GLN A 86 -3.19 0.52 -26.95
N GLY A 87 -3.17 -0.80 -27.14
CA GLY A 87 -2.39 -1.42 -28.22
C GLY A 87 -0.89 -1.19 -28.09
N ILE A 88 -0.40 -0.99 -26.86
CA ILE A 88 1.02 -0.71 -26.56
C ILE A 88 1.73 -2.00 -26.13
N ASP A 89 3.06 -2.01 -26.27
CA ASP A 89 3.86 -3.14 -25.82
C ASP A 89 3.88 -3.27 -24.28
N MET A 90 4.16 -4.47 -23.79
CA MET A 90 4.14 -4.84 -22.38
C MET A 90 5.14 -4.02 -21.53
N GLU A 91 6.30 -3.65 -22.09
CA GLU A 91 7.28 -2.75 -21.46
C GLU A 91 6.70 -1.34 -21.23
N GLN A 92 5.97 -0.82 -22.22
CA GLN A 92 5.31 0.48 -22.15
C GLN A 92 4.15 0.45 -21.15
N ALA A 93 3.37 -0.64 -21.15
CA ALA A 93 2.28 -0.87 -20.22
C ALA A 93 2.72 -0.94 -18.74
N LEU A 94 3.99 -1.30 -18.48
CA LEU A 94 4.57 -1.31 -17.14
C LEU A 94 5.20 0.04 -16.74
N SER A 95 5.82 0.71 -17.71
CA SER A 95 6.53 1.98 -17.48
C SER A 95 5.58 3.13 -17.17
N ALA A 96 4.42 3.18 -17.83
CA ALA A 96 3.47 4.27 -17.69
C ALA A 96 2.86 4.36 -16.26
N PRO A 97 2.28 3.29 -15.66
CA PRO A 97 1.77 3.34 -14.29
C PRO A 97 2.85 3.68 -13.25
N ARG A 98 4.10 3.28 -13.48
CA ARG A 98 5.24 3.62 -12.61
C ARG A 98 5.59 5.10 -12.66
N ALA A 99 5.61 5.69 -13.86
CA ALA A 99 5.84 7.12 -14.02
C ALA A 99 4.75 7.93 -13.31
N TYR A 100 3.49 7.54 -13.49
CA TYR A 100 2.35 8.17 -12.83
C TYR A 100 2.39 8.05 -11.30
N ALA A 101 2.64 6.84 -10.79
CA ALA A 101 2.76 6.60 -9.35
C ALA A 101 3.84 7.50 -8.71
N ARG A 102 5.01 7.62 -9.38
CA ARG A 102 6.10 8.48 -8.92
C ARG A 102 5.75 9.96 -8.96
N SER A 103 5.17 10.46 -10.05
CA SER A 103 4.82 11.88 -10.19
C SER A 103 3.72 12.32 -9.21
N HIS A 104 2.86 11.38 -8.78
CA HIS A 104 1.77 11.65 -7.84
C HIS A 104 2.08 11.20 -6.40
N ASN A 105 3.30 10.74 -6.10
CA ASN A 105 3.68 10.19 -4.79
C ASN A 105 2.72 9.10 -4.26
N ARG A 106 2.26 8.22 -5.15
CA ARG A 106 1.35 7.09 -4.84
C ARG A 106 2.06 5.75 -4.94
N ARG A 107 1.56 4.74 -4.23
CA ARG A 107 2.04 3.37 -4.39
C ARG A 107 1.57 2.82 -5.73
N LEU A 108 2.44 2.09 -6.42
CA LEU A 108 2.12 1.47 -7.72
C LEU A 108 0.92 0.50 -7.62
N SER A 109 0.79 -0.23 -6.51
CA SER A 109 -0.34 -1.11 -6.24
C SER A 109 -1.68 -0.39 -6.24
N ASP A 110 -1.71 0.85 -5.74
CA ASP A 110 -2.94 1.63 -5.60
C ASP A 110 -3.36 2.20 -6.96
N VAL A 111 -2.39 2.62 -7.78
CA VAL A 111 -2.60 3.03 -9.16
C VAL A 111 -3.08 1.85 -10.01
N ALA A 112 -2.44 0.69 -9.87
CA ALA A 112 -2.84 -0.54 -10.57
C ALA A 112 -4.27 -0.96 -10.20
N ARG A 113 -4.62 -0.90 -8.91
CA ARG A 113 -5.97 -1.19 -8.44
C ARG A 113 -7.00 -0.21 -9.00
N ALA A 114 -6.74 1.09 -8.90
CA ALA A 114 -7.66 2.11 -9.42
C ALA A 114 -7.96 1.92 -10.92
N PHE A 115 -6.96 1.47 -11.68
CA PHE A 115 -7.14 1.12 -13.09
C PHE A 115 -7.94 -0.16 -13.32
N VAL A 116 -7.64 -1.22 -12.58
CA VAL A 116 -8.33 -2.50 -12.70
C VAL A 116 -9.81 -2.32 -12.33
N ASP A 117 -10.10 -1.53 -11.30
CA ASP A 117 -11.45 -1.24 -10.82
C ASP A 117 -12.19 -0.17 -11.64
N ASP A 118 -11.55 0.41 -12.67
CA ASP A 118 -12.09 1.51 -13.49
C ASP A 118 -12.53 2.75 -12.68
N THR A 119 -11.95 2.94 -11.48
CA THR A 119 -12.29 4.05 -10.57
C THR A 119 -11.53 5.34 -10.89
N GLU A 120 -10.38 5.24 -11.54
CA GLU A 120 -9.69 6.39 -12.14
C GLU A 120 -9.35 6.12 -13.61
N PRO A 121 -9.82 6.96 -14.54
CA PRO A 121 -9.33 6.92 -15.92
C PRO A 121 -7.85 7.30 -15.92
N LEU A 122 -6.97 6.42 -16.40
CA LEU A 122 -5.53 6.69 -16.59
C LEU A 122 -5.24 7.64 -17.77
N ALA A 123 -6.06 8.70 -17.92
CA ALA A 123 -5.91 9.77 -18.91
C ALA A 123 -4.64 10.61 -18.70
N GLY A 124 -3.92 10.41 -17.59
CA GLY A 124 -2.63 11.07 -17.30
C GLY A 124 -1.38 10.33 -17.80
N LEU A 125 -1.51 9.19 -18.51
CA LEU A 125 -0.38 8.45 -19.09
C LEU A 125 -0.02 8.86 -20.53
N THR A 126 -0.74 9.82 -21.10
CA THR A 126 -0.66 10.21 -22.52
C THR A 126 0.28 11.39 -22.81
N SER A 127 1.22 11.70 -21.93
CA SER A 127 2.26 12.71 -22.21
C SER A 127 3.65 12.14 -22.29
#